data_AF-R8VU80-F1
#
_entry.id   AF-R8VU80-F1
#
_cell.length_a   1.000
_cell.length_b   1.000
_cell.length_c   1.000
_cell.angle_alpha   90.00
_cell.angle_beta   90.00
_cell.angle_gamma   90.00
#
_symmetry.space_group_name_H-M   'P 1'
#
loop_
_entity.id
_entity.type
_entity.pdbx_description
1 polymer ?
#
loop_
_entity_poly.entity_id
_entity_poly.type
_entity_poly.pdbx_seq_one_letter_code
_entity_poly.pdbx_strand_id
1 'polypeptide(L)'
;MKHSTLADKFPELAKQWDFDKNEGLSPQTIAPYSEKLVWWRCALGHTWQASVADLSRGRGCPYCFGYRPIPGVSDLQTLYPEIAAEWHPERNGSLLPSQVARRSNKIVWWRCEKGHEWQARVNNRVGYGTGCPFCFGRLVISGKTDLAARYPEIADEWNYERNQGLLPSELPAQSNKLIWWKCSEGHEWQATSNNRVHGKGCPYCSGRRAISGVNDLVTLFPEIAAEWNPDRNGDLLPSQVKPFSHKLVWWKCKEGHEWKTIVYNRTRGRSCPYCMGSRVIPGVNDLATQYPELAVQWYQERNGDLHPEKAGCYSSKKVWWQCDQGHIWQAEIGNRVRTGSRCPFCMGLEKRKV
;
A
#
# COMPACT_ATOMS: atom_id res chain seq x y z
N MET A 1 42.85 -32.60 21.44
CA MET A 1 41.44 -32.17 21.60
C MET A 1 40.55 -33.38 21.38
N LYS A 2 39.77 -33.82 22.37
CA LYS A 2 38.79 -34.90 22.15
C LYS A 2 37.71 -34.35 21.22
N HIS A 3 37.52 -34.96 20.06
CA HIS A 3 36.39 -34.64 19.20
C HIS A 3 35.10 -35.04 19.93
N SER A 4 34.22 -34.08 20.21
CA SER A 4 32.92 -34.37 20.83
C SER A 4 32.08 -35.25 19.92
N THR A 5 31.48 -36.31 20.48
CA THR A 5 30.65 -37.28 19.77
C THR A 5 29.17 -36.90 19.85
N LEU A 6 28.33 -37.52 19.02
CA LEU A 6 26.88 -37.32 19.05
C LEU A 6 26.30 -37.58 20.45
N ALA A 7 26.74 -38.65 21.11
CA ALA A 7 26.31 -38.99 22.47
C ALA A 7 26.73 -37.94 23.50
N ASP A 8 27.94 -37.37 23.37
CA ASP A 8 28.43 -36.34 24.30
C ASP A 8 27.62 -35.05 24.17
N LYS A 9 27.31 -34.64 22.93
CA LYS A 9 26.69 -33.33 22.65
C LYS A 9 25.16 -33.38 22.70
N PHE A 10 24.56 -34.48 22.29
CA PHE A 10 23.10 -34.65 22.19
C PHE A 10 22.65 -36.01 22.77
N PRO A 11 22.76 -36.21 24.09
CA PRO A 11 22.46 -37.50 24.73
C PRO A 11 21.02 -37.98 24.51
N GLU A 12 20.04 -37.07 24.50
CA GLU A 12 18.63 -37.41 24.22
C GLU A 12 18.41 -37.81 22.75
N LEU A 13 19.21 -37.27 21.83
CA LEU A 13 19.16 -37.68 20.43
C LEU A 13 19.80 -39.06 20.24
N ALA A 14 20.89 -39.35 20.96
CA ALA A 14 21.53 -40.67 20.93
C ALA A 14 20.59 -41.79 21.40
N LYS A 15 19.63 -41.51 22.30
CA LYS A 15 18.57 -42.46 22.67
C LYS A 15 17.63 -42.83 21.52
N GLN A 16 17.53 -42.00 20.49
CA GLN A 16 16.72 -42.28 19.30
C GLN A 16 17.48 -43.08 18.23
N TRP A 17 18.71 -43.53 18.51
CA TRP A 17 19.49 -44.35 17.58
C TRP A 17 18.88 -45.74 17.44
N ASP A 18 18.72 -46.24 16.20
CA ASP A 18 18.28 -47.62 15.96
C ASP A 18 19.49 -48.55 15.95
N PHE A 19 19.78 -49.20 17.09
CA PHE A 19 20.94 -50.07 17.25
C PHE A 19 20.88 -51.34 16.40
N ASP A 20 19.68 -51.83 16.08
CA ASP A 20 19.49 -53.04 15.28
C ASP A 20 19.82 -52.78 13.80
N LYS A 21 19.57 -51.56 13.31
CA LYS A 21 19.69 -51.21 11.87
C LYS A 21 20.96 -50.47 11.49
N ASN A 22 21.76 -50.02 12.47
CA ASN A 22 22.99 -49.27 12.24
C ASN A 22 24.24 -50.10 12.59
N GLU A 23 24.34 -51.28 12.00
CA GLU A 23 25.45 -52.20 12.24
C GLU A 23 26.82 -51.50 12.02
N GLY A 24 27.72 -51.63 12.99
CA GLY A 24 29.06 -51.04 12.95
C GLY A 24 29.13 -49.52 13.16
N LEU A 25 28.00 -48.84 13.38
CA LEU A 25 27.96 -47.40 13.69
C LEU A 25 27.40 -47.17 15.10
N SER A 26 27.98 -46.22 15.82
CA SER A 26 27.63 -45.93 17.21
C SER A 26 27.52 -44.41 17.47
N PRO A 27 26.54 -43.97 18.28
CA PRO A 27 26.46 -42.58 18.75
C PRO A 27 27.72 -42.10 19.49
N GLN A 28 28.50 -43.03 20.07
CA GLN A 28 29.74 -42.76 20.79
C GLN A 28 30.96 -42.60 19.88
N THR A 29 30.83 -42.87 18.57
CA THR A 29 31.96 -42.77 17.62
C THR A 29 31.68 -41.80 16.46
N ILE A 30 30.43 -41.35 16.30
CA ILE A 30 30.03 -40.44 15.22
C ILE A 30 30.03 -38.97 15.66
N ALA A 31 30.46 -38.08 14.76
CA ALA A 31 30.46 -36.64 15.02
C ALA A 31 29.02 -36.06 15.04
N PRO A 32 28.71 -35.10 15.94
CA PRO A 32 27.36 -34.54 16.11
C PRO A 32 26.71 -33.93 14.87
N TYR A 33 27.48 -33.49 13.87
CA TYR A 33 26.93 -32.92 12.62
C TYR A 33 27.39 -33.69 11.39
N SER A 34 27.55 -35.01 11.52
CA SER A 34 27.89 -35.87 10.39
C SER A 34 26.76 -35.92 9.36
N GLU A 35 27.08 -35.80 8.08
CA GLU A 35 26.12 -35.97 6.99
C GLU A 35 25.80 -37.45 6.69
N LYS A 36 26.34 -38.41 7.48
CA LYS A 36 26.01 -39.83 7.37
C LYS A 36 24.52 -40.08 7.64
N LEU A 37 23.86 -40.76 6.71
CA LEU A 37 22.50 -41.28 6.87
C LEU A 37 22.53 -42.51 7.79
N VAL A 38 21.75 -42.45 8.85
CA VAL A 38 21.60 -43.55 9.82
C VAL A 38 20.12 -43.76 10.13
N TRP A 39 19.81 -44.92 10.68
CA TRP A 39 18.47 -45.27 11.13
C TRP A 39 18.18 -44.69 12.52
N TRP A 40 17.00 -44.13 12.67
CA TRP A 40 16.49 -43.57 13.91
C TRP A 40 15.19 -44.26 14.28
N ARG A 41 14.95 -44.40 15.58
CA ARG A 41 13.73 -44.94 16.17
C ARG A 41 13.22 -43.98 17.26
N CYS A 42 12.00 -43.48 17.12
CA CYS A 42 11.42 -42.60 18.14
C CYS A 42 10.70 -43.43 19.22
N ALA A 43 10.28 -42.77 20.30
CA ALA A 43 9.58 -43.42 21.42
C ALA A 43 8.25 -44.11 21.03
N LEU A 44 7.63 -43.69 19.93
CA LEU A 44 6.42 -44.34 19.37
C LEU A 44 6.76 -45.53 18.45
N GLY A 45 8.04 -45.92 18.35
CA GLY A 45 8.48 -47.06 17.56
C GLY A 45 8.65 -46.80 16.06
N HIS A 46 8.40 -45.58 15.57
CA HIS A 46 8.60 -45.27 14.15
C HIS A 46 10.09 -45.31 13.79
N THR A 47 10.43 -45.98 12.68
CA THR A 47 11.80 -46.04 12.17
C THR A 47 11.97 -45.26 10.86
N TRP A 48 13.03 -44.46 10.75
CA TRP A 48 13.34 -43.68 9.54
C TRP A 48 14.84 -43.47 9.35
N GLN A 49 15.26 -43.18 8.11
CA GLN A 49 16.62 -42.74 7.80
C GLN A 49 16.69 -41.22 7.70
N ALA A 50 17.72 -40.63 8.32
CA ALA A 50 18.07 -39.21 8.22
C ALA A 50 19.55 -39.01 8.57
N SER A 51 20.14 -37.88 8.18
CA SER A 51 21.52 -37.59 8.56
C SER A 51 21.61 -37.19 10.03
N VAL A 52 22.75 -37.48 10.66
CA VAL A 52 23.01 -37.02 12.04
C VAL A 52 22.94 -35.50 12.13
N ALA A 53 23.48 -34.80 11.14
CA ALA A 53 23.44 -33.35 11.06
C ALA A 53 22.01 -32.79 11.02
N ASP A 54 21.08 -33.43 10.31
CA ASP A 54 19.68 -33.00 10.26
C ASP A 54 18.98 -33.06 11.62
N LEU A 55 19.18 -34.14 12.36
CA LEU A 55 18.56 -34.31 13.68
C LEU A 55 19.23 -33.45 14.74
N SER A 56 20.54 -33.26 14.66
CA SER A 56 21.26 -32.30 15.51
C SER A 56 20.89 -30.84 15.25
N ARG A 57 20.33 -30.52 14.07
CA ARG A 57 19.72 -29.22 13.75
C ARG A 57 18.25 -29.12 14.18
N GLY A 58 17.71 -30.15 14.83
CA GLY A 58 16.35 -30.16 15.38
C GLY A 58 15.28 -30.76 14.47
N ARG A 59 15.63 -31.39 13.34
CA ARG A 59 14.67 -32.27 12.67
C ARG A 59 14.40 -33.48 13.57
N GLY A 60 13.21 -34.06 13.49
CA GLY A 60 12.89 -35.28 14.24
C GLY A 60 12.00 -36.21 13.44
N CYS A 61 11.31 -37.13 14.14
CA CYS A 61 10.56 -38.20 13.51
C CYS A 61 9.54 -37.71 12.48
N PRO A 62 9.70 -38.00 11.18
CA PRO A 62 8.85 -37.45 10.13
C PRO A 62 7.40 -37.95 10.21
N TYR A 63 7.16 -39.09 10.86
CA TYR A 63 5.81 -39.59 11.12
C TYR A 63 5.13 -38.80 12.24
N CYS A 64 5.82 -38.57 13.36
CA CYS A 64 5.27 -37.78 14.49
C CYS A 64 4.99 -36.33 14.09
N PHE A 65 5.85 -35.72 13.28
CA PHE A 65 5.65 -34.36 12.77
C PHE A 65 4.66 -34.29 11.58
N GLY A 66 4.15 -35.43 11.10
CA GLY A 66 3.16 -35.49 10.02
C GLY A 66 3.70 -35.13 8.63
N TYR A 67 5.01 -35.30 8.42
CA TYR A 67 5.65 -35.18 7.10
C TYR A 67 5.58 -36.48 6.30
N ARG A 68 5.50 -37.63 6.98
CA ARG A 68 5.19 -38.94 6.40
C ARG A 68 3.90 -39.47 7.01
N PRO A 69 2.96 -39.98 6.21
CA PRO A 69 1.72 -40.54 6.74
C PRO A 69 1.98 -41.91 7.35
N ILE A 70 1.15 -42.25 8.33
CA ILE A 70 0.96 -43.62 8.81
C ILE A 70 -0.38 -44.07 8.21
N PRO A 71 -0.39 -45.02 7.27
CA PRO A 71 -1.63 -45.50 6.65
C PRO A 71 -2.65 -45.97 7.70
N GLY A 72 -3.90 -45.51 7.58
CA GLY A 72 -5.00 -45.82 8.50
C GLY A 72 -4.97 -45.03 9.81
N VAL A 73 -4.02 -44.11 10.01
CA VAL A 73 -3.88 -43.37 11.27
C VAL A 73 -3.70 -41.86 11.03
N SER A 74 -2.76 -41.47 10.17
CA SER A 74 -2.38 -40.06 9.98
C SER A 74 -2.25 -39.64 8.52
N ASP A 75 -2.66 -40.49 7.59
CA ASP A 75 -2.79 -40.16 6.18
C ASP A 75 -3.99 -39.24 5.90
N LEU A 76 -4.00 -38.65 4.70
CA LEU A 76 -5.03 -37.71 4.26
C LEU A 76 -6.42 -38.33 4.23
N GLN A 77 -6.55 -39.60 3.79
CA GLN A 77 -7.84 -40.26 3.69
C GLN A 77 -8.48 -40.48 5.05
N THR A 78 -7.68 -40.89 6.03
CA THR A 78 -8.13 -41.17 7.40
C THR A 78 -8.50 -39.88 8.12
N LEU A 79 -7.68 -38.83 8.01
CA LEU A 79 -7.87 -37.61 8.79
C LEU A 79 -8.82 -36.59 8.16
N TYR A 80 -8.95 -36.59 6.83
CA TYR A 80 -9.73 -35.61 6.06
C TYR A 80 -10.52 -36.29 4.94
N PRO A 81 -11.48 -37.18 5.27
CA PRO A 81 -12.22 -37.96 4.29
C PRO A 81 -12.98 -37.09 3.27
N GLU A 82 -13.47 -35.93 3.68
CA GLU A 82 -14.15 -34.96 2.80
C GLU A 82 -13.20 -34.34 1.77
N ILE A 83 -11.95 -34.04 2.16
CA ILE A 83 -10.93 -33.54 1.23
C ILE A 83 -10.46 -34.69 0.32
N ALA A 84 -10.27 -35.89 0.88
CA ALA A 84 -9.88 -37.07 0.11
C ALA A 84 -10.95 -37.49 -0.92
N ALA A 85 -12.23 -37.24 -0.64
CA ALA A 85 -13.33 -37.47 -1.60
C ALA A 85 -13.19 -36.60 -2.86
N GLU A 86 -12.52 -35.45 -2.77
CA GLU A 86 -12.22 -34.60 -3.93
C GLU A 86 -10.93 -35.01 -4.66
N TRP A 87 -10.27 -36.11 -4.29
CA TRP A 87 -9.10 -36.60 -5.01
C TRP A 87 -9.49 -36.99 -6.43
N HIS A 88 -8.73 -36.51 -7.42
CA HIS A 88 -9.05 -36.86 -8.80
C HIS A 88 -8.86 -38.37 -9.03
N PRO A 89 -9.83 -39.08 -9.65
CA PRO A 89 -9.81 -40.54 -9.78
C PRO A 89 -8.64 -41.07 -10.62
N GLU A 90 -8.28 -40.39 -11.72
CA GLU A 90 -7.29 -40.93 -12.69
C GLU A 90 -6.00 -40.10 -12.82
N ARG A 91 -6.07 -38.77 -12.71
CA ARG A 91 -4.93 -37.87 -13.00
C ARG A 91 -3.80 -37.89 -11.99
N ASN A 92 -3.97 -38.57 -10.85
CA ASN A 92 -2.90 -38.75 -9.85
C ASN A 92 -2.14 -40.07 -10.03
N GLY A 93 -2.44 -40.84 -11.09
CA GLY A 93 -1.83 -42.14 -11.35
C GLY A 93 -2.09 -43.11 -10.20
N SER A 94 -1.05 -43.80 -9.74
CA SER A 94 -1.14 -44.76 -8.63
C SER A 94 -1.09 -44.12 -7.24
N LEU A 95 -0.93 -42.79 -7.13
CA LEU A 95 -0.85 -42.12 -5.84
C LEU A 95 -2.24 -41.97 -5.20
N LEU A 96 -2.42 -42.62 -4.05
CA LEU A 96 -3.67 -42.61 -3.29
C LEU A 96 -3.63 -41.58 -2.15
N PRO A 97 -4.79 -41.02 -1.74
CA PRO A 97 -4.88 -40.16 -0.55
C PRO A 97 -4.31 -40.81 0.72
N SER A 98 -4.48 -42.13 0.88
CA SER A 98 -3.96 -42.91 2.02
C SER A 98 -2.43 -42.98 2.09
N GLN A 99 -1.74 -42.57 1.03
CA GLN A 99 -0.27 -42.54 0.95
C GLN A 99 0.29 -41.14 1.14
N VAL A 100 -0.55 -40.16 1.47
CA VAL A 100 -0.17 -38.74 1.51
C VAL A 100 -0.42 -38.15 2.89
N ALA A 101 0.60 -37.51 3.44
CA ALA A 101 0.48 -36.78 4.71
C ALA A 101 -0.27 -35.46 4.51
N ARG A 102 -1.04 -35.03 5.52
CA ARG A 102 -1.81 -33.78 5.48
C ARG A 102 -0.98 -32.51 5.22
N ARG A 103 0.30 -32.51 5.60
CA ARG A 103 1.25 -31.39 5.40
C ARG A 103 2.04 -31.49 4.10
N SER A 104 1.71 -32.43 3.22
CA SER A 104 2.43 -32.65 1.97
C SER A 104 2.39 -31.43 1.05
N ASN A 105 3.56 -31.08 0.50
CA ASN A 105 3.71 -30.06 -0.54
C ASN A 105 3.44 -30.61 -1.95
N LYS A 106 3.06 -31.89 -2.10
CA LYS A 106 2.72 -32.48 -3.40
C LYS A 106 1.57 -31.71 -4.04
N ILE A 107 1.77 -31.31 -5.29
CA ILE A 107 0.71 -30.78 -6.16
C ILE A 107 0.02 -31.99 -6.78
N VAL A 108 -1.28 -32.10 -6.56
CA VAL A 108 -2.10 -33.21 -7.06
C VAL A 108 -3.34 -32.63 -7.73
N TRP A 109 -3.97 -33.44 -8.55
CA TRP A 109 -5.25 -33.14 -9.19
C TRP A 109 -6.40 -33.38 -8.22
N TRP A 110 -7.33 -32.43 -8.18
CA TRP A 110 -8.56 -32.46 -7.42
C TRP A 110 -9.74 -32.38 -8.38
N ARG A 111 -10.88 -32.94 -7.97
CA ARG A 111 -12.16 -32.83 -8.66
C ARG A 111 -13.27 -32.61 -7.63
N CYS A 112 -14.02 -31.51 -7.76
CA CYS A 112 -15.15 -31.25 -6.86
C CYS A 112 -16.42 -31.94 -7.38
N GLU A 113 -17.49 -31.94 -6.57
CA GLU A 113 -18.79 -32.51 -6.91
C GLU A 113 -19.41 -31.95 -8.19
N LYS A 114 -19.13 -30.68 -8.52
CA LYS A 114 -19.58 -30.03 -9.76
C LYS A 114 -18.74 -30.43 -11.00
N GLY A 115 -17.77 -31.33 -10.83
CA GLY A 115 -16.92 -31.84 -11.90
C GLY A 115 -15.76 -30.94 -12.31
N HIS A 116 -15.51 -29.82 -11.61
CA HIS A 116 -14.36 -28.99 -11.93
C HIS A 116 -13.06 -29.66 -11.48
N GLU A 117 -12.06 -29.66 -12.36
CA GLU A 117 -10.75 -30.29 -12.12
C GLU A 117 -9.67 -29.21 -11.98
N TRP A 118 -8.83 -29.31 -10.95
CA TRP A 118 -7.73 -28.36 -10.75
C TRP A 118 -6.54 -28.98 -10.02
N GLN A 119 -5.38 -28.34 -10.13
CA GLN A 119 -4.19 -28.70 -9.37
C GLN A 119 -4.03 -27.81 -8.14
N ALA A 120 -3.72 -28.41 -7.00
CA ALA A 120 -3.36 -27.67 -5.79
C ALA A 120 -2.48 -28.51 -4.86
N ARG A 121 -1.72 -27.84 -3.99
CA ARG A 121 -0.96 -28.52 -2.93
C ARG A 121 -1.89 -29.07 -1.85
N VAL A 122 -1.60 -30.27 -1.36
CA VAL A 122 -2.38 -30.92 -0.30
C VAL A 122 -2.43 -30.07 0.97
N ASN A 123 -1.29 -29.55 1.43
CA ASN A 123 -1.26 -28.68 2.60
C ASN A 123 -2.06 -27.38 2.46
N ASN A 124 -2.25 -26.86 1.24
CA ASN A 124 -3.10 -25.68 1.02
C ASN A 124 -4.58 -26.02 1.16
N ARG A 125 -4.99 -27.23 0.74
CA ARG A 125 -6.37 -27.72 0.89
C ARG A 125 -6.69 -27.90 2.37
N VAL A 126 -5.82 -28.58 3.11
CA VAL A 126 -6.03 -28.94 4.52
C VAL A 126 -5.79 -27.75 5.46
N GLY A 127 -4.65 -27.06 5.32
CA GLY A 127 -4.23 -26.04 6.27
C GLY A 127 -4.91 -24.68 6.11
N TYR A 128 -5.21 -24.30 4.86
CA TYR A 128 -5.84 -23.01 4.56
C TYR A 128 -7.31 -23.15 4.13
N GLY A 129 -7.86 -24.37 4.09
CA GLY A 129 -9.25 -24.60 3.66
C GLY A 129 -9.53 -24.15 2.23
N THR A 130 -8.53 -24.12 1.36
CA THR A 130 -8.76 -23.74 -0.05
C THR A 130 -9.61 -24.81 -0.73
N GLY A 131 -10.75 -24.43 -1.30
CA GLY A 131 -11.61 -25.34 -2.06
C GLY A 131 -11.54 -25.09 -3.57
N CYS A 132 -12.53 -25.58 -4.31
CA CYS A 132 -12.58 -25.50 -5.77
C CYS A 132 -12.52 -24.05 -6.30
N PRO A 133 -11.45 -23.64 -7.00
CA PRO A 133 -11.28 -22.26 -7.42
C PRO A 133 -12.32 -21.81 -8.46
N PHE A 134 -12.90 -22.74 -9.22
CA PHE A 134 -14.02 -22.45 -10.13
C PHE A 134 -15.31 -22.14 -9.35
N CYS A 135 -15.64 -22.94 -8.33
CA CYS A 135 -16.81 -22.72 -7.48
C CYS A 135 -16.73 -21.39 -6.71
N PHE A 136 -15.54 -21.02 -6.26
CA PHE A 136 -15.27 -19.74 -5.59
C PHE A 136 -15.06 -18.57 -6.56
N GLY A 137 -15.21 -18.77 -7.87
CA GLY A 137 -15.09 -17.71 -8.88
C GLY A 137 -13.68 -17.15 -9.08
N ARG A 138 -12.64 -17.84 -8.59
CA ARG A 138 -11.23 -17.48 -8.80
C ARG A 138 -10.71 -17.92 -10.17
N LEU A 139 -11.19 -19.06 -10.68
CA LEU A 139 -10.95 -19.52 -12.04
C LEU A 139 -12.22 -19.40 -12.88
N VAL A 140 -12.03 -19.14 -14.17
CA VAL A 140 -13.10 -18.93 -15.14
C VAL A 140 -13.64 -20.25 -15.67
N ILE A 141 -14.96 -20.34 -15.81
CA ILE A 141 -15.65 -21.37 -16.59
C ILE A 141 -16.13 -20.67 -17.86
N SER A 142 -15.44 -20.92 -18.97
CA SER A 142 -15.74 -20.29 -20.25
C SER A 142 -17.19 -20.53 -20.67
N GLY A 143 -17.87 -19.46 -21.10
CA GLY A 143 -19.28 -19.43 -21.46
C GLY A 143 -20.25 -19.36 -20.28
N LYS A 144 -19.78 -19.28 -19.02
CA LYS A 144 -20.64 -19.34 -17.83
C LYS A 144 -20.30 -18.31 -16.76
N THR A 145 -19.03 -18.22 -16.36
CA THR A 145 -18.59 -17.32 -15.29
C THR A 145 -17.64 -16.23 -15.76
N ASP A 146 -17.31 -16.24 -17.05
CA ASP A 146 -16.50 -15.22 -17.68
C ASP A 146 -17.25 -13.89 -17.84
N LEU A 147 -16.49 -12.83 -18.13
CA LEU A 147 -17.04 -11.49 -18.27
C LEU A 147 -17.99 -11.38 -19.47
N ALA A 148 -17.63 -11.95 -20.63
CA ALA A 148 -18.47 -11.88 -21.83
C ALA A 148 -19.84 -12.54 -21.63
N ALA A 149 -19.87 -13.71 -20.97
CA ALA A 149 -21.10 -14.44 -20.74
C ALA A 149 -22.01 -13.76 -19.70
N ARG A 150 -21.44 -13.13 -18.68
CA ARG A 150 -22.23 -12.56 -17.56
C ARG A 150 -22.60 -11.09 -17.73
N TYR A 151 -21.77 -10.32 -18.43
CA TYR A 151 -21.90 -8.87 -18.59
C TYR A 151 -21.50 -8.45 -20.02
N PRO A 152 -22.27 -8.88 -21.05
CA PRO A 152 -21.94 -8.61 -22.45
C PRO A 152 -21.79 -7.11 -22.72
N GLU A 153 -22.64 -6.26 -22.12
CA GLU A 153 -22.58 -4.80 -22.28
C GLU A 153 -21.29 -4.18 -21.72
N ILE A 154 -20.69 -4.80 -20.69
CA ILE A 154 -19.40 -4.37 -20.16
C ILE A 154 -18.28 -4.91 -21.06
N ALA A 155 -18.41 -6.14 -21.55
CA ALA A 155 -17.44 -6.74 -22.48
C ALA A 155 -17.36 -5.98 -23.81
N ASP A 156 -18.44 -5.32 -24.26
CA ASP A 156 -18.44 -4.45 -25.44
C ASP A 156 -17.47 -3.26 -25.31
N GLU A 157 -17.20 -2.81 -24.09
CA GLU A 157 -16.23 -1.74 -23.83
C GLU A 157 -14.78 -2.24 -23.70
N TRP A 158 -14.49 -3.48 -24.09
CA TRP A 158 -13.14 -4.04 -24.03
C TRP A 158 -12.22 -3.41 -25.07
N ASN A 159 -11.00 -3.03 -24.65
CA ASN A 159 -9.99 -2.56 -25.60
C ASN A 159 -9.14 -3.73 -26.12
N TYR A 160 -9.55 -4.33 -27.24
CA TYR A 160 -8.89 -5.50 -27.84
C TYR A 160 -7.44 -5.23 -28.26
N GLU A 161 -7.15 -4.03 -28.76
CA GLU A 161 -5.80 -3.64 -29.21
C GLU A 161 -4.80 -3.59 -28.04
N ARG A 162 -5.23 -3.05 -26.89
CA ARG A 162 -4.34 -2.82 -25.74
C ARG A 162 -4.25 -3.96 -24.75
N ASN A 163 -5.16 -4.93 -24.84
CA ASN A 163 -5.16 -6.11 -23.98
C ASN A 163 -4.35 -7.29 -24.54
N GLN A 164 -3.57 -7.08 -25.61
CA GLN A 164 -2.55 -8.03 -26.11
C GLN A 164 -3.12 -9.44 -26.37
N GLY A 165 -4.33 -9.52 -26.93
CA GLY A 165 -4.99 -10.79 -27.24
C GLY A 165 -5.78 -11.42 -26.09
N LEU A 166 -5.72 -10.87 -24.87
CA LEU A 166 -6.59 -11.32 -23.78
C LEU A 166 -8.05 -10.97 -24.08
N LEU A 167 -8.92 -11.97 -24.05
CA LEU A 167 -10.34 -11.83 -24.33
C LEU A 167 -11.18 -11.70 -23.04
N PRO A 168 -12.34 -11.02 -23.08
CA PRO A 168 -13.27 -10.97 -21.96
C PRO A 168 -13.75 -12.37 -21.50
N SER A 169 -13.80 -13.34 -22.41
CA SER A 169 -14.20 -14.73 -22.14
C SER A 169 -13.14 -15.54 -21.36
N GLU A 170 -11.92 -15.02 -21.23
CA GLU A 170 -10.80 -15.70 -20.57
C GLU A 170 -10.59 -15.23 -19.12
N LEU A 171 -11.45 -14.34 -18.62
CA LEU A 171 -11.37 -13.82 -17.25
C LEU A 171 -12.66 -14.00 -16.49
N PRO A 172 -12.60 -14.29 -15.17
CA PRO A 172 -13.77 -14.20 -14.31
C PRO A 172 -14.39 -12.80 -14.39
N ALA A 173 -15.72 -12.74 -14.38
CA ALA A 173 -16.44 -11.48 -14.47
C ALA A 173 -16.05 -10.44 -13.40
N GLN A 174 -15.68 -10.89 -12.20
CA GLN A 174 -15.23 -10.06 -11.07
C GLN A 174 -13.72 -10.19 -10.81
N SER A 175 -12.92 -10.16 -11.87
CA SER A 175 -11.47 -10.18 -11.75
C SER A 175 -10.91 -8.85 -11.21
N ASN A 176 -9.86 -8.95 -10.38
CA ASN A 176 -9.07 -7.81 -9.91
C ASN A 176 -7.87 -7.50 -10.82
N LYS A 177 -7.75 -8.16 -11.98
CA LYS A 177 -6.74 -7.83 -13.00
C LYS A 177 -7.06 -6.48 -13.62
N LEU A 178 -6.06 -5.60 -13.73
CA LEU A 178 -6.19 -4.35 -14.48
C LEU A 178 -6.20 -4.65 -15.98
N ILE A 179 -7.22 -4.12 -16.66
CA ILE A 179 -7.52 -4.35 -18.07
C ILE A 179 -7.78 -2.99 -18.71
N TRP A 180 -7.45 -2.85 -20.00
CA TRP A 180 -7.79 -1.67 -20.79
C TRP A 180 -9.23 -1.73 -21.31
N TRP A 181 -9.93 -0.61 -21.14
CA TRP A 181 -11.29 -0.39 -21.60
C TRP A 181 -11.33 0.78 -22.59
N LYS A 182 -12.33 0.78 -23.46
CA LYS A 182 -12.63 1.84 -24.42
C LYS A 182 -14.14 2.05 -24.47
N CYS A 183 -14.63 3.24 -24.13
CA CYS A 183 -16.06 3.53 -24.21
C CYS A 183 -16.46 3.96 -25.64
N SER A 184 -17.76 4.12 -25.88
CA SER A 184 -18.33 4.59 -27.15
C SER A 184 -17.81 5.96 -27.60
N GLU A 185 -17.48 6.85 -26.65
CA GLU A 185 -16.85 8.15 -26.91
C GLU A 185 -15.35 8.04 -27.25
N GLY A 186 -14.80 6.83 -27.32
CA GLY A 186 -13.41 6.57 -27.67
C GLY A 186 -12.40 6.75 -26.52
N HIS A 187 -12.84 7.13 -25.31
CA HIS A 187 -11.94 7.27 -24.17
C HIS A 187 -11.38 5.92 -23.73
N GLU A 188 -10.08 5.88 -23.46
CA GLU A 188 -9.40 4.67 -22.99
C GLU A 188 -8.94 4.78 -21.53
N TRP A 189 -9.12 3.73 -20.74
CA TRP A 189 -8.63 3.69 -19.37
C TRP A 189 -8.39 2.29 -18.86
N GLN A 190 -7.59 2.18 -17.79
CA GLN A 190 -7.44 0.93 -17.04
C GLN A 190 -8.40 0.88 -15.86
N ALA A 191 -9.05 -0.27 -15.69
CA ALA A 191 -9.83 -0.62 -14.51
C ALA A 191 -9.90 -2.15 -14.38
N THR A 192 -10.29 -2.62 -13.20
CA THR A 192 -10.60 -4.04 -12.98
C THR A 192 -12.02 -4.34 -13.45
N SER A 193 -12.28 -5.56 -13.97
CA SER A 193 -13.65 -5.96 -14.32
C SER A 193 -14.56 -5.96 -13.09
N ASN A 194 -14.02 -6.30 -11.90
CA ASN A 194 -14.74 -6.15 -10.64
C ASN A 194 -15.29 -4.72 -10.42
N ASN A 195 -14.49 -3.68 -10.65
CA ASN A 195 -14.98 -2.30 -10.52
C ASN A 195 -16.04 -1.94 -11.58
N ARG A 196 -15.85 -2.44 -12.81
CA ARG A 196 -16.78 -2.21 -13.92
C ARG A 196 -18.17 -2.76 -13.62
N VAL A 197 -18.26 -4.03 -13.20
CA VAL A 197 -19.54 -4.68 -12.89
C VAL A 197 -20.25 -4.06 -11.68
N HIS A 198 -19.51 -3.37 -10.81
CA HIS A 198 -20.06 -2.58 -9.69
C HIS A 198 -20.32 -1.11 -10.08
N GLY A 199 -20.52 -0.82 -11.37
CA GLY A 199 -20.98 0.47 -11.86
C GLY A 199 -19.91 1.56 -11.98
N LYS A 200 -18.62 1.24 -11.86
CA LYS A 200 -17.54 2.21 -12.12
C LYS A 200 -17.23 2.25 -13.63
N GLY A 201 -18.03 3.02 -14.36
CA GLY A 201 -17.83 3.26 -15.80
C GLY A 201 -16.69 4.25 -16.14
N CYS A 202 -16.70 4.74 -17.38
CA CYS A 202 -15.68 5.63 -17.93
C CYS A 202 -15.42 6.86 -17.04
N PRO A 203 -14.18 7.06 -16.55
CA PRO A 203 -13.86 8.19 -15.67
C PRO A 203 -13.86 9.54 -16.41
N TYR A 204 -13.77 9.54 -17.73
CA TYR A 204 -13.84 10.75 -18.55
C TYR A 204 -15.29 11.20 -18.73
N CYS A 205 -16.17 10.29 -19.19
CA CYS A 205 -17.61 10.56 -19.31
C CYS A 205 -18.26 10.94 -17.98
N SER A 206 -17.85 10.31 -16.87
CA SER A 206 -18.35 10.67 -15.53
C SER A 206 -17.74 11.96 -14.97
N GLY A 207 -16.93 12.69 -15.74
CA GLY A 207 -16.27 13.92 -15.32
C GLY A 207 -15.24 13.76 -14.20
N ARG A 208 -14.77 12.54 -13.88
CA ARG A 208 -13.75 12.31 -12.84
C ARG A 208 -12.34 12.59 -13.35
N ARG A 209 -12.09 12.48 -14.66
CA ARG A 209 -10.84 12.81 -15.33
C ARG A 209 -11.01 13.99 -16.28
N ALA A 210 -9.92 14.72 -16.48
CA ALA A 210 -9.86 15.81 -17.44
C ALA A 210 -9.88 15.27 -18.87
N ILE A 211 -10.60 15.97 -19.74
CA ILE A 211 -10.61 15.82 -21.19
C ILE A 211 -10.06 17.14 -21.73
N SER A 212 -8.91 17.06 -22.38
CA SER A 212 -8.21 18.23 -22.95
C SER A 212 -9.11 18.92 -23.98
N GLY A 213 -9.23 20.24 -23.91
CA GLY A 213 -10.10 21.05 -24.77
C GLY A 213 -11.56 21.10 -24.34
N VAL A 214 -11.95 20.39 -23.28
CA VAL A 214 -13.37 20.25 -22.89
C VAL A 214 -13.60 20.67 -21.44
N ASN A 215 -12.93 20.01 -20.48
CA ASN A 215 -13.19 20.21 -19.05
C ASN A 215 -11.93 20.29 -18.17
N ASP A 216 -10.78 20.50 -18.81
CA ASP A 216 -9.51 20.73 -18.14
C ASP A 216 -9.35 22.19 -17.66
N LEU A 217 -8.27 22.44 -16.93
CA LEU A 217 -7.97 23.71 -16.31
C LEU A 217 -7.66 24.81 -17.32
N VAL A 218 -6.95 24.52 -18.41
CA VAL A 218 -6.59 25.54 -19.40
C VAL A 218 -7.80 25.98 -20.21
N THR A 219 -8.70 25.06 -20.54
CA THR A 219 -9.95 25.39 -21.26
C THR A 219 -10.92 26.19 -20.39
N LEU A 220 -11.13 25.79 -19.13
CA LEU A 220 -12.16 26.41 -18.29
C LEU A 220 -11.68 27.60 -17.46
N PHE A 221 -10.37 27.68 -17.14
CA PHE A 221 -9.78 28.74 -16.33
C PHE A 221 -8.43 29.20 -16.92
N PRO A 222 -8.41 29.80 -18.12
CA PRO A 222 -7.18 30.16 -18.83
C PRO A 222 -6.26 31.09 -18.04
N GLU A 223 -6.82 32.10 -17.34
CA GLU A 223 -6.04 33.02 -16.51
C GLU A 223 -5.34 32.31 -15.33
N ILE A 224 -5.99 31.30 -14.74
CA ILE A 224 -5.38 30.51 -13.67
C ILE A 224 -4.31 29.59 -14.26
N ALA A 225 -4.60 28.94 -15.39
CA ALA A 225 -3.64 28.08 -16.07
C ALA A 225 -2.38 28.86 -16.53
N ALA A 226 -2.50 30.15 -16.85
CA ALA A 226 -1.36 31.00 -17.16
C ALA A 226 -0.39 31.19 -15.97
N GLU A 227 -0.86 31.01 -14.74
CA GLU A 227 -0.01 31.02 -13.54
C GLU A 227 0.58 29.63 -13.22
N TRP A 228 0.43 28.63 -14.09
CA TRP A 228 1.07 27.32 -13.90
C TRP A 228 2.59 27.46 -13.98
N ASN A 229 3.32 26.81 -13.07
CA ASN A 229 4.78 26.78 -13.14
C ASN A 229 5.25 25.52 -13.91
N PRO A 230 5.65 25.63 -15.21
CA PRO A 230 6.03 24.47 -16.01
C PRO A 230 7.31 23.80 -15.49
N ASP A 231 8.28 24.60 -15.04
CA ASP A 231 9.60 24.12 -14.61
C ASP A 231 9.52 23.26 -13.34
N ARG A 232 8.48 23.45 -12.53
CA ARG A 232 8.34 22.80 -11.21
C ARG A 232 7.25 21.74 -11.13
N ASN A 233 6.44 21.59 -12.18
CA ASN A 233 5.41 20.56 -12.27
C ASN A 233 5.81 19.35 -13.12
N GLY A 234 7.03 19.34 -13.66
CA GLY A 234 7.52 18.27 -14.52
C GLY A 234 6.62 18.12 -15.76
N ASP A 235 6.31 16.88 -16.13
CA ASP A 235 5.48 16.58 -17.31
C ASP A 235 3.98 16.85 -17.12
N LEU A 236 3.56 17.25 -15.91
CA LEU A 236 2.15 17.52 -15.64
C LEU A 236 1.73 18.87 -16.24
N LEU A 237 0.85 18.80 -17.23
CA LEU A 237 0.29 19.96 -17.89
C LEU A 237 -1.05 20.39 -17.28
N PRO A 238 -1.41 21.69 -17.33
CA PRO A 238 -2.72 22.16 -16.89
C PRO A 238 -3.87 21.52 -17.68
N SER A 239 -3.66 21.18 -18.96
CA SER A 239 -4.64 20.45 -19.80
C SER A 239 -4.96 19.03 -19.32
N GLN A 240 -4.17 18.48 -18.39
CA GLN A 240 -4.37 17.16 -17.81
C GLN A 240 -5.06 17.21 -16.44
N VAL A 241 -5.43 18.41 -15.96
CA VAL A 241 -5.95 18.62 -14.62
C VAL A 241 -7.31 19.29 -14.70
N LYS A 242 -8.28 18.79 -13.95
CA LYS A 242 -9.58 19.44 -13.83
C LYS A 242 -9.53 20.65 -12.91
N PRO A 243 -10.37 21.68 -13.15
CA PRO A 243 -10.71 22.65 -12.13
C PRO A 243 -11.21 21.98 -10.85
N PHE A 244 -11.02 22.64 -9.71
CA PHE A 244 -11.41 22.14 -8.38
C PHE A 244 -10.69 20.85 -7.93
N SER A 245 -9.66 20.41 -8.65
CA SER A 245 -8.85 19.26 -8.26
C SER A 245 -8.07 19.51 -6.96
N HIS A 246 -7.95 18.48 -6.13
CA HIS A 246 -7.09 18.51 -4.94
C HIS A 246 -5.61 18.23 -5.27
N LYS A 247 -5.25 18.22 -6.56
CA LYS A 247 -3.86 18.04 -6.98
C LYS A 247 -3.01 19.25 -6.55
N LEU A 248 -1.96 18.97 -5.79
CA LEU A 248 -1.02 19.96 -5.26
C LEU A 248 0.06 20.25 -6.32
N VAL A 249 0.11 21.50 -6.79
CA VAL A 249 1.01 21.91 -7.90
C VAL A 249 1.67 23.25 -7.59
N TRP A 250 2.74 23.55 -8.33
CA TRP A 250 3.45 24.82 -8.27
C TRP A 250 2.83 25.85 -9.21
N TRP A 251 2.77 27.08 -8.73
CA TRP A 251 2.25 28.24 -9.42
C TRP A 251 3.33 29.32 -9.47
N LYS A 252 3.27 30.17 -10.49
CA LYS A 252 4.13 31.34 -10.66
C LYS A 252 3.28 32.50 -11.15
N CYS A 253 3.19 33.59 -10.38
CA CYS A 253 2.43 34.77 -10.80
C CYS A 253 3.27 35.66 -11.73
N LYS A 254 2.64 36.69 -12.31
CA LYS A 254 3.29 37.68 -13.19
C LYS A 254 4.46 38.42 -12.53
N GLU A 255 4.39 38.63 -11.22
CA GLU A 255 5.48 39.21 -10.40
C GLU A 255 6.63 38.21 -10.11
N GLY A 256 6.57 36.99 -10.66
CA GLY A 256 7.60 35.98 -10.51
C GLY A 256 7.56 35.18 -9.21
N HIS A 257 6.65 35.48 -8.27
CA HIS A 257 6.52 34.71 -7.03
C HIS A 257 6.08 33.27 -7.31
N GLU A 258 6.72 32.31 -6.64
CA GLU A 258 6.36 30.90 -6.76
C GLU A 258 5.76 30.33 -5.48
N TRP A 259 4.69 29.57 -5.58
CA TRP A 259 4.10 28.89 -4.42
C TRP A 259 3.48 27.56 -4.81
N LYS A 260 3.36 26.67 -3.82
CA LYS A 260 2.70 25.38 -3.96
C LYS A 260 1.32 25.42 -3.29
N THR A 261 0.26 25.08 -4.03
CA THR A 261 -1.09 24.90 -3.46
C THR A 261 -1.95 24.02 -4.37
N ILE A 262 -3.08 23.52 -3.84
CA ILE A 262 -3.99 22.68 -4.61
C ILE A 262 -4.76 23.50 -5.65
N VAL A 263 -5.05 22.90 -6.82
CA VAL A 263 -5.82 23.56 -7.89
C VAL A 263 -7.16 24.10 -7.39
N TYR A 264 -7.82 23.38 -6.48
CA TYR A 264 -9.07 23.80 -5.84
C TYR A 264 -9.02 25.20 -5.23
N ASN A 265 -7.94 25.54 -4.53
CA ASN A 265 -7.82 26.86 -3.90
C ASN A 265 -7.76 27.97 -4.94
N ARG A 266 -7.06 27.70 -6.05
CA ARG A 266 -6.90 28.64 -7.16
C ARG A 266 -8.22 28.86 -7.88
N THR A 267 -8.91 27.79 -8.25
CA THR A 267 -10.20 27.87 -8.97
C THR A 267 -11.35 28.37 -8.10
N ARG A 268 -11.16 28.47 -6.77
CA ARG A 268 -12.06 29.16 -5.82
C ARG A 268 -11.74 30.66 -5.66
N GLY A 269 -10.74 31.20 -6.35
CA GLY A 269 -10.40 32.62 -6.33
C GLY A 269 -9.27 33.02 -5.38
N ARG A 270 -8.51 32.08 -4.79
CA ARG A 270 -7.34 32.44 -3.98
C ARG A 270 -6.14 32.79 -4.87
N SER A 271 -5.77 34.07 -4.88
CA SER A 271 -4.65 34.62 -5.63
C SER A 271 -3.26 34.29 -5.04
N CYS A 272 -2.19 34.77 -5.67
CA CYS A 272 -0.82 34.62 -5.19
C CYS A 272 -0.69 35.09 -3.72
N PRO A 273 -0.21 34.25 -2.79
CA PRO A 273 -0.18 34.59 -1.37
C PRO A 273 0.79 35.73 -1.03
N TYR A 274 1.80 35.95 -1.87
CA TYR A 274 2.77 37.03 -1.73
C TYR A 274 2.19 38.37 -2.18
N CYS A 275 1.56 38.41 -3.37
CA CYS A 275 0.89 39.62 -3.87
C CYS A 275 -0.27 40.05 -2.96
N MET A 276 -0.96 39.10 -2.35
CA MET A 276 -2.04 39.37 -1.37
C MET A 276 -1.53 39.73 0.03
N GLY A 277 -0.21 39.77 0.26
CA GLY A 277 0.38 40.08 1.57
C GLY A 277 0.17 39.01 2.65
N SER A 278 -0.38 37.83 2.30
CA SER A 278 -0.55 36.71 3.23
C SER A 278 0.75 35.91 3.46
N ARG A 279 1.77 36.12 2.62
CA ARG A 279 3.16 35.67 2.83
C ARG A 279 4.11 36.85 2.69
N VAL A 280 5.09 36.89 3.58
CA VAL A 280 6.07 37.98 3.69
C VAL A 280 7.25 37.74 2.76
N ILE A 281 7.70 38.79 2.10
CA ILE A 281 8.94 38.93 1.34
C ILE A 281 9.71 40.06 2.02
N PRO A 282 10.79 39.74 2.75
CA PRO A 282 11.67 40.74 3.33
C PRO A 282 12.21 41.69 2.25
N GLY A 283 12.19 42.98 2.52
CA GLY A 283 12.58 44.04 1.59
C GLY A 283 11.49 44.45 0.60
N VAL A 284 10.29 43.87 0.65
CA VAL A 284 9.19 44.19 -0.29
C VAL A 284 7.89 44.49 0.46
N ASN A 285 7.32 43.51 1.17
CA ASN A 285 6.01 43.64 1.80
C ASN A 285 6.02 43.34 3.31
N ASP A 286 7.21 43.39 3.92
CA ASP A 286 7.39 43.35 5.36
C ASP A 286 7.13 44.74 5.99
N LEU A 287 6.88 44.71 7.30
CA LEU A 287 6.51 45.88 8.08
C LEU A 287 7.64 46.92 8.12
N ALA A 288 8.90 46.51 8.20
CA ALA A 288 10.03 47.43 8.26
C ALA A 288 10.17 48.25 6.98
N THR A 289 10.01 47.59 5.83
CA THR A 289 10.13 48.23 4.52
C THR A 289 8.97 49.18 4.23
N GLN A 290 7.73 48.76 4.51
CA GLN A 290 6.54 49.52 4.10
C GLN A 290 6.07 50.54 5.16
N TYR A 291 6.33 50.28 6.45
CA TYR A 291 5.89 51.12 7.57
C TYR A 291 7.01 51.30 8.61
N PRO A 292 8.14 51.93 8.24
CA PRO A 292 9.31 52.08 9.12
C PRO A 292 8.97 52.79 10.44
N GLU A 293 8.01 53.71 10.44
CA GLU A 293 7.55 54.41 11.64
C GLU A 293 6.83 53.50 12.65
N LEU A 294 6.17 52.44 12.17
CA LEU A 294 5.59 51.41 13.03
C LEU A 294 6.66 50.41 13.47
N ALA A 295 7.62 50.08 12.60
CA ALA A 295 8.72 49.18 12.93
C ALA A 295 9.58 49.71 14.09
N VAL A 296 9.77 51.03 14.21
CA VAL A 296 10.43 51.67 15.37
C VAL A 296 9.72 51.37 16.68
N GLN A 297 8.40 51.20 16.65
CA GLN A 297 7.59 50.88 17.84
C GLN A 297 7.58 49.39 18.17
N TRP A 298 8.40 48.56 17.51
CA TRP A 298 8.45 47.13 17.75
C TRP A 298 9.20 46.80 19.04
N TYR A 299 8.56 46.08 19.97
CA TYR A 299 9.20 45.72 21.23
C TYR A 299 9.84 44.32 21.16
N GLN A 300 11.08 44.27 20.67
CA GLN A 300 11.78 43.03 20.32
C GLN A 300 11.91 42.04 21.49
N GLU A 301 12.17 42.53 22.70
CA GLU A 301 12.38 41.70 23.90
C GLU A 301 11.22 40.73 24.19
N ARG A 302 9.99 41.07 23.76
CA ARG A 302 8.81 40.21 23.92
C ARG A 302 8.28 39.59 22.64
N ASN A 303 8.87 39.91 21.50
CA ASN A 303 8.49 39.35 20.19
C ASN A 303 9.38 38.17 19.76
N GLY A 304 10.39 37.81 20.55
CA GLY A 304 11.22 36.63 20.32
C GLY A 304 11.97 36.73 19.00
N ASP A 305 11.89 35.70 18.15
CA ASP A 305 12.57 35.66 16.84
C ASP A 305 11.82 36.42 15.73
N LEU A 306 10.63 36.93 16.01
CA LEU A 306 9.84 37.68 15.04
C LEU A 306 10.31 39.14 15.03
N HIS A 307 10.92 39.52 13.91
CA HIS A 307 11.36 40.89 13.64
C HIS A 307 10.44 41.57 12.60
N PRO A 308 10.36 42.91 12.59
CA PRO A 308 9.59 43.68 11.60
C PRO A 308 9.85 43.29 10.13
N GLU A 309 11.11 42.99 9.78
CA GLU A 309 11.56 42.58 8.44
C GLU A 309 11.04 41.19 8.03
N LYS A 310 10.51 40.42 8.98
CA LYS A 310 9.90 39.09 8.78
C LYS A 310 8.40 39.09 9.03
N ALA A 311 7.80 40.26 9.28
CA ALA A 311 6.41 40.39 9.63
C ALA A 311 5.64 41.12 8.52
N GLY A 312 4.55 40.51 8.02
CA GLY A 312 3.76 41.13 6.94
C GLY A 312 2.89 42.26 7.47
N CYS A 313 2.76 43.34 6.71
CA CYS A 313 2.06 44.56 7.12
C CYS A 313 0.59 44.34 7.52
N TYR A 314 -0.07 43.35 6.93
CA TYR A 314 -1.48 43.04 7.19
C TYR A 314 -1.69 41.77 8.00
N SER A 315 -0.65 41.29 8.67
CA SER A 315 -0.70 40.08 9.50
C SER A 315 -1.66 40.24 10.67
N SER A 316 -2.50 39.23 10.92
CA SER A 316 -3.35 39.14 12.11
C SER A 316 -2.59 38.71 13.37
N LYS A 317 -1.26 38.56 13.31
CA LYS A 317 -0.44 38.24 14.49
C LYS A 317 -0.45 39.42 15.46
N LYS A 318 -0.76 39.13 16.73
CA LYS A 318 -0.57 40.06 17.84
C LYS A 318 0.89 40.06 18.26
N VAL A 319 1.48 41.25 18.31
CA VAL A 319 2.86 41.47 18.73
C VAL A 319 2.90 42.59 19.76
N TRP A 320 4.00 42.65 20.49
CA TRP A 320 4.25 43.68 21.49
C TRP A 320 4.83 44.93 20.83
N TRP A 321 4.27 46.07 21.21
CA TRP A 321 4.68 47.39 20.75
C TRP A 321 5.10 48.24 21.93
N GLN A 322 6.01 49.19 21.70
CA GLN A 322 6.40 50.21 22.65
C GLN A 322 6.29 51.59 21.99
N CYS A 323 5.65 52.54 22.67
CA CYS A 323 5.57 53.92 22.20
C CYS A 323 6.68 54.77 22.82
N ASP A 324 6.88 55.98 22.31
CA ASP A 324 7.90 56.92 22.80
C ASP A 324 7.78 57.26 24.30
N GLN A 325 6.58 57.13 24.88
CA GLN A 325 6.34 57.31 26.32
C GLN A 325 6.67 56.06 27.16
N GLY A 326 7.26 55.02 26.55
CA GLY A 326 7.68 53.78 27.19
C GLY A 326 6.57 52.77 27.45
N HIS A 327 5.29 53.08 27.19
CA HIS A 327 4.20 52.11 27.39
C HIS A 327 4.31 50.92 26.43
N ILE A 328 4.12 49.71 26.96
CA ILE A 328 4.19 48.45 26.21
C ILE A 328 2.80 47.82 26.13
N TRP A 329 2.33 47.44 24.93
CA TRP A 329 1.02 46.81 24.73
C TRP A 329 1.03 45.81 23.59
N GLN A 330 0.01 44.94 23.53
CA GLN A 330 -0.20 44.04 22.41
C GLN A 330 -1.24 44.59 21.43
N ALA A 331 -0.93 44.51 20.14
CA ALA A 331 -1.89 44.77 19.06
C ALA A 331 -1.55 43.94 17.82
N GLU A 332 -2.57 43.69 16.98
CA GLU A 332 -2.36 43.05 15.68
C GLU A 332 -1.66 44.00 14.71
N ILE A 333 -0.67 43.49 13.98
CA ILE A 333 0.10 44.27 12.99
C ILE A 333 -0.85 44.89 11.96
N GLY A 334 -1.75 44.10 11.39
CA GLY A 334 -2.70 44.58 10.41
C GLY A 334 -3.71 45.61 10.94
N ASN A 335 -3.95 45.69 12.25
CA ASN A 335 -4.80 46.75 12.83
C ASN A 335 -4.01 48.05 13.01
N ARG A 336 -2.75 47.96 13.48
CA ARG A 336 -1.84 49.10 13.55
C ARG A 336 -1.71 49.79 12.18
N VAL A 337 -1.62 49.01 11.11
CA VAL A 337 -1.52 49.50 9.74
C VAL A 337 -2.85 50.03 9.19
N ARG A 338 -3.95 49.25 9.27
CA ARG A 338 -5.22 49.63 8.62
C ARG A 338 -5.99 50.72 9.34
N THR A 339 -6.00 50.70 10.67
CA THR A 339 -6.83 51.61 11.48
C THR A 339 -6.01 52.66 12.21
N GLY A 340 -4.69 52.64 12.07
CA GLY A 340 -3.79 53.56 12.77
C GLY A 340 -3.90 53.46 14.29
N SER A 341 -4.33 52.31 14.82
CA SER A 341 -4.60 52.15 16.26
C SER A 341 -3.36 52.54 17.08
N ARG A 342 -3.50 53.56 17.94
CA ARG A 342 -2.41 54.13 18.74
C ARG A 342 -2.28 53.45 20.09
N CYS A 343 -1.24 53.81 20.84
CA CYS A 343 -1.04 53.34 22.21
C CYS A 343 -2.30 53.58 23.08
N PRO A 344 -2.94 52.53 23.62
CA PRO A 344 -4.18 52.68 24.40
C PRO A 344 -3.96 53.47 25.70
N PHE A 345 -2.76 53.40 26.28
CA PHE A 345 -2.39 54.18 27.46
C PHE A 345 -2.26 55.67 27.17
N CYS A 346 -1.64 56.05 26.04
CA CYS A 346 -1.56 57.46 25.63
C CYS A 346 -2.93 58.03 25.24
N MET A 347 -3.83 57.18 24.74
CA MET A 347 -5.20 57.55 24.38
C MET A 347 -6.15 57.60 25.59
N GLY A 348 -5.70 57.25 26.80
CA GLY A 348 -6.53 57.18 28.00
C GLY A 348 -7.56 56.05 28.01
N LEU A 349 -7.43 55.08 27.10
CA LEU A 349 -8.35 53.94 26.94
C LEU A 349 -8.06 52.81 27.94
N GLU A 350 -6.83 52.73 28.44
CA GLU A 350 -6.43 51.80 29.49
C GLU A 350 -5.75 52.55 30.64
N LYS A 351 -6.10 52.18 31.88
CA LYS A 351 -5.46 52.75 33.08
C LYS A 351 -4.04 52.21 33.19
N ARG A 352 -3.08 53.10 33.50
CA ARG A 352 -1.71 52.69 33.85
C ARG A 352 -1.79 51.71 35.03
N LYS A 353 -1.23 50.52 34.89
CA LYS A 353 -0.93 49.69 36.07
C LYS A 353 0.21 50.39 36.81
N VAL A 354 -0.10 50.93 37.98
CA VAL A 354 0.85 51.53 38.92
C VAL A 354 1.85 50.48 39.38
#